data_AF-A0A059Q0T5-F1
#
_entry.id   AF-A0A059Q0T5-F1
#
_cell.length_a   1.000
_cell.length_b   1.000
_cell.length_c   1.000
_cell.angle_alpha   90.00
_cell.angle_beta   90.00
_cell.angle_gamma   90.00
#
_symmetry.space_group_name_H-M   'P 1'
#
loop_
_entity.id
_entity.type
_entity.pdbx_description
1 polymer ?
#
loop_
_entity_poly.entity_id
_entity_poly.type
_entity_poly.pdbx_seq_one_letter_code
_entity_poly.pdbx_strand_id
1 'polypeptide(L)' 'MFTVGKKKNKGVASQMSRRPFQHMAQRLRELKKIVPDAQDADVDVLLRRTADYICILEFKLTVLRRVSAMYVV' A
#
# COMPACT_ATOMS: atom_id res chain seq x y z
N MET A 1 21.60 54.05 6.57
CA MET A 1 22.46 52.98 6.01
C MET A 1 21.65 51.70 6.02
N PHE A 2 21.35 51.14 4.84
CA PHE A 2 20.57 49.91 4.71
C PHE A 2 21.53 48.72 4.62
N THR A 3 21.44 47.77 5.55
CA THR A 3 22.21 46.53 5.49
C THR A 3 21.40 45.46 4.76
N VAL A 4 21.78 45.19 3.51
CA VAL A 4 21.30 44.09 2.68
C VAL A 4 21.88 42.78 3.22
N GLY A 5 21.03 41.94 3.80
CA GLY A 5 21.38 40.63 4.36
C GLY A 5 20.85 39.45 3.53
N LYS A 6 21.66 39.03 2.55
CA LYS A 6 21.78 37.69 1.94
C LYS A 6 20.54 36.75 1.87
N LYS A 7 20.06 36.63 0.63
CA LYS A 7 19.33 35.50 0.02
C LYS A 7 19.91 34.13 0.45
N LYS A 8 19.06 33.24 0.98
CA LYS A 8 19.37 31.81 1.18
C LYS A 8 18.36 30.97 0.39
N ASN A 9 18.64 30.80 -0.90
CA ASN A 9 18.05 29.72 -1.69
C ASN A 9 18.52 28.39 -1.08
N LYS A 10 17.65 27.73 -0.31
CA LYS A 10 17.87 26.36 0.17
C LYS A 10 16.84 25.44 -0.47
N GLY A 11 17.22 24.94 -1.65
CA GLY A 11 17.00 23.56 -2.10
C GLY A 11 15.60 22.96 -1.93
N VAL A 12 14.65 23.37 -2.77
CA VAL A 12 13.48 22.55 -3.15
C VAL A 12 13.93 21.52 -4.19
N ALA A 13 14.92 20.70 -3.85
CA ALA A 13 15.48 19.68 -4.75
C ALA A 13 15.90 18.39 -4.03
N SER A 14 15.59 18.25 -2.74
CA SER A 14 16.04 17.10 -1.94
C SER A 14 14.90 16.29 -1.29
N GLN A 15 13.63 16.57 -1.62
CA GLN A 15 12.50 15.88 -0.99
C GLN A 15 12.11 14.58 -1.71
N MET A 16 12.49 14.41 -2.98
CA MET A 16 12.09 13.25 -3.80
C MET A 16 12.97 11.99 -3.60
N SER A 17 14.12 12.12 -2.94
CA SER A 17 15.18 11.08 -2.90
C SER A 17 15.29 10.37 -1.54
N ARG A 18 14.43 10.68 -0.56
CA ARG A 18 14.67 10.32 0.84
C ARG A 18 14.25 8.91 1.29
N ARG A 19 14.27 7.92 0.37
CA ARG A 19 14.54 6.47 0.57
C ARG A 19 13.44 5.55 0.02
N PRO A 20 13.64 4.88 -1.13
CA PRO A 20 12.67 3.92 -1.69
C PRO A 20 12.31 2.79 -0.71
N PHE A 21 13.24 2.39 0.16
CA PHE A 21 13.00 1.40 1.21
C PHE A 21 11.98 1.84 2.27
N GLN A 22 11.88 3.13 2.57
CA GLN A 22 10.89 3.63 3.54
C GLN A 22 9.48 3.57 2.96
N HIS A 23 9.33 3.89 1.67
CA HIS A 23 8.06 3.72 0.96
C HIS A 23 7.64 2.26 0.91
N MET A 24 8.56 1.35 0.62
CA MET A 24 8.24 -0.09 0.61
C MET A 24 7.81 -0.57 2.01
N ALA A 25 8.54 -0.19 3.05
CA ALA A 25 8.17 -0.52 4.43
C ALA A 25 6.80 0.05 4.83
N GLN A 26 6.45 1.25 4.35
CA GLN A 26 5.11 1.81 4.55
C GLN A 26 4.03 0.98 3.84
N ARG A 27 4.25 0.62 2.58
CA ARG A 27 3.30 -0.22 1.83
C ARG A 27 3.09 -1.59 2.48
N LEU A 28 4.15 -2.21 3.01
CA LEU A 28 4.03 -3.46 3.74
C LEU A 28 3.21 -3.29 5.03
N ARG A 29 3.38 -2.18 5.76
CA ARG A 29 2.53 -1.87 6.93
C ARG A 29 1.07 -1.65 6.55
N GLU A 30 0.81 -1.02 5.42
CA GLU A 30 -0.55 -0.82 4.91
C GLU A 30 -1.17 -2.16 4.49
N LEU A 31 -0.42 -3.01 3.80
CA LEU A 31 -0.85 -4.33 3.37
C LEU A 31 -1.25 -5.21 4.58
N LYS A 32 -0.46 -5.18 5.66
CA LYS A 32 -0.78 -5.88 6.93
C LYS A 32 -2.13 -5.49 7.55
N LYS A 33 -2.63 -4.28 7.27
CA LYS A 33 -3.95 -3.82 7.79
C LYS A 33 -5.12 -4.40 7.00
N ILE A 34 -4.90 -4.82 5.76
CA ILE A 34 -5.95 -5.24 4.83
C ILE A 34 -6.02 -6.77 4.74
N VAL A 35 -4.86 -7.44 4.82
CA VAL A 35 -4.77 -8.90 4.72
C VAL A 35 -5.16 -9.53 6.07
N PRO A 36 -6.14 -10.46 6.08
CA PRO A 36 -6.52 -11.18 7.29
C PRO A 36 -5.33 -11.89 7.95
N ASP A 37 -5.34 -11.92 9.29
CA ASP A 37 -4.35 -12.60 10.13
C ASP A 37 -2.89 -12.14 9.98
N ALA A 38 -2.61 -11.05 9.26
CA ALA A 38 -1.25 -10.70 8.83
C ALA A 38 -0.48 -9.70 9.73
N GLN A 39 -1.05 -9.24 10.86
CA GLN A 39 -0.44 -8.20 11.70
C GLN A 39 1.00 -8.53 12.12
N ASP A 40 1.23 -9.76 12.59
CA ASP A 40 2.53 -10.21 13.10
C ASP A 40 3.33 -11.06 12.09
N ALA A 41 2.84 -11.19 10.85
CA ALA A 41 3.52 -11.98 9.83
C ALA A 41 4.86 -11.37 9.41
N ASP A 42 5.85 -12.22 9.12
CA ASP A 42 7.03 -11.81 8.36
C ASP A 42 6.65 -11.41 6.93
N VAL A 43 7.62 -10.92 6.14
CA VAL A 43 7.34 -10.43 4.78
C VAL A 43 6.92 -11.56 3.85
N ASP A 44 7.55 -12.73 3.92
CA ASP A 44 7.26 -13.85 3.02
C ASP A 44 5.89 -14.46 3.29
N VAL A 45 5.55 -14.62 4.58
CA VAL A 45 4.24 -15.05 5.05
C VAL A 45 3.17 -14.03 4.70
N LEU A 46 3.46 -12.72 4.83
CA LEU A 46 2.55 -11.65 4.41
C LEU A 46 2.25 -11.75 2.92
N LEU A 47 3.26 -11.90 2.07
CA LEU A 47 3.08 -12.00 0.62
C LEU A 47 2.30 -13.26 0.24
N ARG A 48 2.60 -14.41 0.87
CA ARG A 48 1.85 -15.65 0.64
C ARG A 48 0.39 -15.54 1.05
N ARG A 49 0.10 -15.02 2.25
CA ARG A 49 -1.28 -14.76 2.72
C ARG A 49 -2.00 -13.76 1.84
N THR A 50 -1.28 -12.79 1.29
CA THR A 50 -1.84 -11.84 0.33
C THR A 50 -2.28 -12.56 -0.94
N ALA A 51 -1.47 -13.46 -1.49
CA ALA A 51 -1.83 -14.27 -2.64
C ALA A 51 -3.06 -15.15 -2.35
N ASP A 52 -3.06 -15.84 -1.21
CA ASP A 52 -4.19 -16.68 -0.78
C ASP A 52 -5.47 -15.83 -0.63
N TYR A 53 -5.37 -14.64 -0.04
CA TYR A 53 -6.50 -13.74 0.15
C TYR A 53 -7.06 -13.22 -1.18
N ILE A 54 -6.20 -12.87 -2.15
CA ILE A 54 -6.62 -12.51 -3.51
C ILE A 54 -7.40 -13.66 -4.14
N CYS A 55 -6.88 -14.89 -4.10
CA CYS A 55 -7.57 -16.06 -4.68
C CYS A 55 -8.94 -16.29 -4.03
N ILE A 56 -9.05 -16.17 -2.70
CA ILE A 56 -10.33 -16.30 -1.99
C ILE A 56 -11.31 -15.20 -2.41
N LEU A 57 -10.86 -13.95 -2.52
CA LEU A 57 -11.71 -12.84 -2.93
C LEU A 57 -12.23 -13.02 -4.36
N GLU A 58 -11.37 -13.45 -5.29
CA GLU A 58 -11.76 -13.74 -6.68
C GLU A 58 -12.79 -14.86 -6.76
N PHE A 59 -12.60 -15.91 -5.96
CA PHE A 59 -13.55 -17.00 -5.86
C PHE A 59 -14.91 -16.52 -5.32
N LYS A 60 -14.92 -15.77 -4.20
CA LYS A 60 -16.15 -15.21 -3.62
C LYS A 60 -16.88 -14.31 -4.62
N LEU A 61 -16.15 -13.46 -5.33
CA LEU A 61 -16.70 -12.57 -6.35
C LEU A 61 -17.30 -13.36 -7.52
N THR A 62 -16.66 -14.46 -7.94
CA THR A 62 -17.19 -15.36 -8.98
C THR A 62 -18.50 -16.02 -8.54
N VAL A 63 -18.56 -16.53 -7.32
CA VAL A 63 -19.78 -17.14 -6.76
C VAL A 63 -20.90 -16.10 -6.67
N LEU A 64 -20.62 -14.92 -6.11
CA LEU A 64 -21.59 -13.84 -5.99
C LEU A 64 -22.13 -13.39 -7.35
N ARG A 65 -21.30 -13.31 -8.38
CA ARG A 65 -21.73 -13.01 -9.75
C ARG A 65 -22.68 -14.08 -10.31
N ARG A 66 -22.37 -15.36 -10.11
CA ARG A 66 -23.26 -16.46 -10.53
C ARG A 66 -24.59 -16.43 -9.81
N VAL A 67 -24.56 -16.22 -8.49
CA VAL A 67 -25.77 -16.10 -7.67
C VAL A 67 -26.60 -14.89 -8.11
N SER A 68 -25.96 -13.73 -8.30
CA SER A 68 -26.65 -12.53 -8.81
C SER A 68 -27.31 -12.76 -10.16
N ALA A 69 -26.69 -13.50 -11.07
CA ALA A 69 -27.29 -13.83 -12.36
C ALA A 69 -28.57 -14.68 -12.25
N MET A 70 -28.76 -15.40 -11.14
CA MET A 70 -29.99 -16.15 -10.88
C MET A 70 -31.14 -15.25 -10.38
N TYR A 71 -30.83 -14.11 -9.76
CA TYR A 71 -31.81 -13.17 -9.22
C TYR A 71 -32.16 -12.00 -10.17
N VAL A 72 -31.45 -11.86 -11.30
CA VAL A 72 -31.76 -10.89 -12.37
C VAL A 72 -32.63 -11.54 -13.47
N VAL A 73 -33.42 -12.56 -13.09
CA VAL A 73 -34.50 -13.15 -13.90
C VAL A 73 -35.80 -12.42 -13.61
#